data_AF-A0A919KDA6-F1
#
_entry.id   AF-A0A919KDA6-F1
#
_cell.length_a   1.000
_cell.length_b   1.000
_cell.length_c   1.000
_cell.angle_alpha   90.00
_cell.angle_beta   90.00
_cell.angle_gamma   90.00
#
_symmetry.space_group_name_H-M   'P 1'
#
loop_
_entity.id
_entity.type
_entity.pdbx_description
1 polymer ?
#
loop_
_entity_poly.entity_id
_entity_poly.type
_entity_poly.pdbx_seq_one_letter_code
_entity_poly.pdbx_strand_id
1 'polypeptide(L)'
;MRPIPHKALGAGALTVAAVAALVLPGTPAAAGPAAAAACNPAQVVANGGFESGTSPWTASSSTVITSRSGQSAHGGGSYAWLDGVGSTRTDSLAQSVTIPSGCATATLSFWLHIDTAETTSSTAYDKLTAKLGGTTLATYSNLDENTGYVKKTVDVSSFAGQTVNLSFTGTEDSSLQTSFVLDDIALDTADGTTPPSTDPTRTPATPSYTVNLSSDTSGTVWTGHESVTFTNASATALGEVYLRLWDNYHGSCDAMPVRVGNVTGGTAGALSVACTALKVDLPAPLAPGQSATIGFDLGITVPSGADRFGHDGAFSFLGNALPVLAVRDGAGWHLDPYTNNGESFYSLAADFKVTLDHPSSLLVPATGTSTDTPGSSGRTVTTATASKVRDFAWAAGPFTKISGTSATGVAVNVYSVSGISSTSAQSMLSTAKSAVDAHAARFGAYPYGELDAVIDNNYWFGGMEYPGFVLDLVSTTALTHEIAHQWWYGIVGDDEYNSPWLDEAFTDYATDLAQGKTGTGCWNSVSWASSAEKITNSMAYWDAHSSRYSTVVYGYGKCALHDLRRVLGDTAMAKLLKDYAGAHWYGVSTTAEFKAAAQAATSTDLTSFWTQHRIEN
;
A
#
# COMPACT_ATOMS: atom_id res chain seq x y z
N MET A 1 -37.30 53.33 -54.47
CA MET A 1 -37.54 51.94 -54.01
C MET A 1 -36.39 51.05 -54.45
N ARG A 2 -35.67 50.44 -53.49
CA ARG A 2 -34.98 49.11 -53.47
C ARG A 2 -33.93 48.74 -54.57
N PRO A 3 -32.99 47.79 -54.32
CA PRO A 3 -32.70 46.97 -53.11
C PRO A 3 -31.21 46.94 -52.64
N ILE A 4 -30.99 46.25 -51.51
CA ILE A 4 -29.78 45.95 -50.70
C ILE A 4 -28.98 44.76 -51.35
N PRO A 5 -27.65 44.56 -51.15
CA PRO A 5 -27.13 43.68 -50.07
C PRO A 5 -25.79 44.10 -49.41
N HIS A 6 -25.49 43.39 -48.32
CA HIS A 6 -24.49 43.58 -47.26
C HIS A 6 -23.00 43.57 -47.67
N LYS A 7 -22.17 44.33 -46.92
CA LYS A 7 -20.70 44.27 -46.93
C LYS A 7 -20.17 43.60 -45.66
N ALA A 8 -19.26 42.65 -45.85
CA ALA A 8 -18.35 42.11 -44.85
C ALA A 8 -17.21 43.11 -44.55
N LEU A 9 -16.79 43.19 -43.29
CA LEU A 9 -15.64 43.97 -42.84
C LEU A 9 -14.44 43.04 -42.62
N GLY A 10 -13.38 43.26 -43.39
CA GLY A 10 -12.06 42.64 -43.24
C GLY A 10 -11.16 43.44 -42.30
N ALA A 11 -10.22 42.72 -41.70
CA ALA A 11 -9.25 43.17 -40.71
C ALA A 11 -8.28 44.26 -41.22
N GLY A 12 -7.87 45.15 -40.32
CA GLY A 12 -6.76 46.07 -40.50
C GLY A 12 -6.02 46.28 -39.17
N ALA A 13 -4.74 45.90 -39.14
CA ALA A 13 -3.84 46.12 -38.02
C ALA A 13 -3.48 47.62 -37.90
N LEU A 14 -3.39 48.13 -36.66
CA LEU A 14 -2.82 49.45 -36.39
C LEU A 14 -1.92 49.40 -35.14
N THR A 15 -0.64 49.64 -35.36
CA THR A 15 0.38 49.98 -34.35
C THR A 15 0.10 51.33 -33.71
N VAL A 16 0.18 51.43 -32.38
CA VAL A 16 0.11 52.71 -31.65
C VAL A 16 1.40 52.95 -30.88
N ALA A 17 1.94 54.15 -31.07
CA ALA A 17 3.17 54.68 -30.49
C ALA A 17 3.02 55.04 -29.01
N ALA A 18 4.13 54.91 -28.27
CA ALA A 18 4.25 55.31 -26.88
C ALA A 18 4.25 56.84 -26.71
N VAL A 19 3.46 57.34 -25.76
CA VAL A 19 3.53 58.71 -25.25
C VAL A 19 3.96 58.62 -23.78
N ALA A 20 5.10 59.25 -23.47
CA ALA A 20 5.63 59.36 -22.12
C ALA A 20 4.79 60.35 -21.30
N ALA A 21 4.30 59.92 -20.14
CA ALA A 21 3.67 60.77 -19.14
C ALA A 21 4.66 61.13 -18.03
N LEU A 22 4.75 62.43 -17.75
CA LEU A 22 5.52 63.05 -16.67
C LEU A 22 5.02 62.58 -15.30
N VAL A 23 5.90 62.02 -14.46
CA VAL A 23 5.59 61.64 -13.07
C VAL A 23 6.00 62.78 -12.13
N LEU A 24 5.04 63.32 -11.39
CA LEU A 24 5.28 64.23 -10.26
C LEU A 24 5.76 63.41 -9.04
N PRO A 25 6.67 63.92 -8.20
CA PRO A 25 7.14 63.20 -7.01
C PRO A 25 6.02 63.14 -5.96
N GLY A 26 5.43 61.95 -5.81
CA GLY A 26 4.53 61.63 -4.71
C GLY A 26 5.31 61.46 -3.41
N THR A 27 4.73 61.97 -2.32
CA THR A 27 5.14 61.70 -0.94
C THR A 27 5.37 60.22 -0.69
N PRO A 28 6.41 59.81 0.07
CA PRO A 28 6.64 58.39 0.35
C PRO A 28 5.43 57.81 1.08
N ALA A 29 4.76 56.85 0.45
CA ALA A 29 3.77 56.03 1.11
C ALA A 29 4.46 55.27 2.24
N ALA A 30 3.89 55.33 3.45
CA ALA A 30 4.31 54.46 4.53
C ALA A 30 4.25 53.00 4.04
N ALA A 31 5.33 52.25 4.26
CA ALA A 31 5.38 50.83 3.96
C ALA A 31 4.15 50.16 4.62
N GLY A 32 3.26 49.60 3.79
CA GLY A 32 2.22 48.71 4.30
C GLY A 32 2.87 47.54 5.02
N PRO A 33 2.20 46.95 6.04
CA PRO A 33 2.74 45.79 6.73
C PRO A 33 3.06 44.71 5.69
N ALA A 34 4.25 44.12 5.80
CA ALA A 34 4.64 42.97 5.00
C ALA A 34 3.50 41.94 5.06
N ALA A 35 3.06 41.43 3.90
CA ALA A 35 2.09 40.35 3.85
C ALA A 35 2.61 39.23 4.77
N ALA A 36 1.80 38.81 5.74
CA ALA A 36 2.15 37.70 6.61
C ALA A 36 2.55 36.51 5.73
N ALA A 37 3.72 35.92 5.98
CA ALA A 37 4.13 34.72 5.28
C ALA A 37 3.00 33.68 5.41
N ALA A 38 2.45 33.22 4.29
CA ALA A 38 1.43 32.18 4.31
C ALA A 38 2.06 30.92 4.93
N CYS A 39 1.40 30.31 5.91
CA CYS A 39 1.83 29.00 6.39
C CYS A 39 1.80 28.02 5.22
N ASN A 40 2.87 27.26 5.05
CA ASN A 40 2.87 26.07 4.23
C ASN A 40 2.88 24.87 5.18
N PRO A 41 1.72 24.23 5.45
CA PRO A 41 1.67 23.08 6.33
C PRO A 41 2.60 21.97 5.86
N ALA A 42 3.39 21.40 6.76
CA ALA A 42 4.38 20.38 6.45
C ALA A 42 4.71 19.55 7.70
N GLN A 43 5.15 18.32 7.48
CA GLN A 43 5.97 17.59 8.45
C GLN A 43 7.42 17.96 8.16
N VAL A 44 8.18 18.41 9.17
CA VAL A 44 9.54 18.98 8.98
C VAL A 44 10.70 18.16 9.58
N VAL A 45 10.43 16.96 10.10
CA VAL A 45 11.43 16.01 10.59
C VAL A 45 11.71 14.97 9.50
N ALA A 46 12.92 14.98 8.94
CA ALA A 46 13.31 13.96 7.98
C ALA A 46 13.77 12.67 8.68
N ASN A 47 13.52 11.52 8.04
CA ASN A 47 13.89 10.19 8.54
C ASN A 47 13.41 9.95 9.99
N GLY A 48 12.15 10.29 10.28
CA GLY A 48 11.56 10.20 11.61
C GLY A 48 11.47 8.79 12.18
N GLY A 49 11.24 7.79 11.31
CA GLY A 49 11.26 6.35 11.65
C GLY A 49 12.60 5.67 11.37
N PHE A 50 13.68 6.44 11.14
CA PHE A 50 15.05 5.92 11.06
C PHE A 50 15.40 4.91 9.94
N GLU A 51 14.46 4.58 9.05
CA GLU A 51 14.66 3.60 7.97
C GLU A 51 15.71 4.00 6.93
N SER A 52 16.10 5.28 6.89
CA SER A 52 17.22 5.76 6.05
C SER A 52 18.56 5.77 6.79
N GLY A 53 18.69 4.97 7.85
CA GLY A 53 19.89 4.91 8.68
C GLY A 53 20.12 6.18 9.49
N THR A 54 21.37 6.63 9.61
CA THR A 54 21.70 7.75 10.51
C THR A 54 21.43 9.13 9.91
N SER A 55 21.47 9.32 8.59
CA SER A 55 21.26 10.66 8.00
C SER A 55 19.77 11.02 7.98
N PRO A 56 19.35 12.27 8.29
CA PRO A 56 20.16 13.45 8.64
C PRO A 56 20.37 13.63 10.15
N TRP A 57 20.13 12.60 10.95
CA TRP A 57 20.35 12.63 12.39
C TRP A 57 21.85 12.60 12.75
N THR A 58 22.20 13.30 13.82
CA THR A 58 23.49 13.21 14.50
C THR A 58 23.30 12.46 15.80
N ALA A 59 23.91 11.29 15.91
CA ALA A 59 23.89 10.47 17.11
C ALA A 59 25.25 10.48 17.83
N SER A 60 25.23 10.35 19.15
CA SER A 60 26.44 10.23 20.00
C SER A 60 27.29 9.00 19.69
N SER A 61 26.68 7.94 19.16
CA SER A 61 27.35 6.72 18.73
C SER A 61 26.59 6.06 17.58
N SER A 62 27.26 5.19 16.83
CA SER A 62 26.66 4.45 15.72
C SER A 62 25.65 3.39 16.15
N THR A 63 25.49 3.15 17.46
CA THR A 63 24.56 2.16 18.00
C THR A 63 23.24 2.75 18.45
N VAL A 64 23.09 4.09 18.44
CA VAL A 64 21.84 4.75 18.83
C VAL A 64 20.76 4.46 17.81
N ILE A 65 21.00 4.74 16.52
CA ILE A 65 20.07 4.34 15.46
C ILE A 65 20.42 2.92 15.05
N THR A 66 19.49 1.99 15.25
CA THR A 66 19.77 0.55 15.17
C THR A 66 18.52 -0.25 14.82
N SER A 67 18.73 -1.51 14.43
CA SER A 67 17.71 -2.54 14.26
C SER A 67 18.07 -3.82 15.03
N ARG A 68 18.78 -3.66 16.16
CA ARG A 68 19.37 -4.79 16.90
C ARG A 68 18.31 -5.55 17.69
N SER A 69 18.56 -6.80 18.02
CA SER A 69 17.64 -7.55 18.89
C SER A 69 17.66 -7.00 20.33
N GLY A 70 16.51 -7.13 21.01
CA GLY A 70 16.32 -6.69 22.40
C GLY A 70 15.26 -5.61 22.57
N GLN A 71 15.05 -4.79 21.54
CA GLN A 71 13.95 -3.83 21.42
C GLN A 71 13.33 -3.95 20.02
N SER A 72 12.10 -3.48 19.85
CA SER A 72 11.40 -3.50 18.57
C SER A 72 11.14 -2.07 18.08
N ALA A 73 11.09 -1.87 16.77
CA ALA A 73 10.58 -0.63 16.19
C ALA A 73 9.07 -0.52 16.49
N HIS A 74 8.56 0.70 16.57
CA HIS A 74 7.12 0.97 16.56
C HIS A 74 6.56 0.81 15.14
N GLY A 75 7.24 1.40 14.15
CA GLY A 75 6.97 1.26 12.73
C GLY A 75 8.23 0.83 11.97
N GLY A 76 8.09 0.11 10.86
CA GLY A 76 9.26 -0.33 10.08
C GLY A 76 10.17 -1.32 10.84
N GLY A 77 11.49 -1.20 10.63
CA GLY A 77 12.52 -2.09 11.18
C GLY A 77 13.65 -1.38 11.93
N SER A 78 13.72 -0.06 11.91
CA SER A 78 14.77 0.76 12.52
C SER A 78 14.20 1.67 13.60
N TYR A 79 14.99 1.95 14.63
CA TYR A 79 14.57 2.83 15.72
C TYR A 79 15.79 3.47 16.40
N ALA A 80 15.56 4.47 17.25
CA ALA A 80 16.61 5.06 18.07
C ALA A 80 16.57 4.51 19.50
N TRP A 81 17.62 3.82 19.92
CA TRP A 81 17.81 3.28 21.26
C TRP A 81 18.92 4.02 22.01
N LEU A 82 18.50 4.85 22.97
CA LEU A 82 19.40 5.56 23.87
C LEU A 82 19.51 4.78 25.18
N ASP A 83 20.73 4.68 25.70
CA ASP A 83 21.07 4.00 26.95
C ASP A 83 20.72 2.50 26.95
N GLY A 84 20.33 1.90 28.06
CA GLY A 84 20.07 0.47 28.22
C GLY A 84 21.30 -0.39 28.56
N VAL A 85 22.30 0.13 29.27
CA VAL A 85 23.54 -0.62 29.58
C VAL A 85 23.60 -1.07 31.03
N GLY A 86 22.99 -0.30 31.94
CA GLY A 86 23.12 -0.52 33.37
C GLY A 86 24.45 -0.06 33.95
N SER A 87 25.01 1.00 33.36
CA SER A 87 26.21 1.71 33.82
C SER A 87 26.20 3.13 33.28
N THR A 88 26.98 4.05 33.89
CA THR A 88 26.89 5.48 33.55
C THR A 88 27.07 5.74 32.06
N ARG A 89 26.00 6.19 31.41
CA ARG A 89 25.97 6.48 29.98
C ARG A 89 25.16 7.74 29.69
N THR A 90 25.50 8.39 28.59
CA THR A 90 24.71 9.49 28.05
C THR A 90 24.73 9.35 26.54
N ASP A 91 23.60 8.90 25.98
CA ASP A 91 23.39 8.92 24.54
C ASP A 91 22.62 10.16 24.11
N SER A 92 22.91 10.65 22.91
CA SER A 92 22.18 11.76 22.30
C SER A 92 21.83 11.49 20.85
N LEU A 93 20.72 12.06 20.42
CA LEU A 93 20.21 12.06 19.05
C LEU A 93 19.71 13.46 18.70
N ALA A 94 20.10 14.02 17.55
CA ALA A 94 19.68 15.37 17.16
C ALA A 94 19.53 15.57 15.65
N GLN A 95 18.63 16.47 15.25
CA GLN A 95 18.44 16.92 13.87
C GLN A 95 18.05 18.40 13.84
N SER A 96 18.58 19.14 12.87
CA SER A 96 18.14 20.51 12.60
C SER A 96 16.82 20.51 11.85
N VAL A 97 15.79 21.14 12.41
CA VAL A 97 14.46 21.28 11.80
C VAL A 97 14.12 22.75 11.57
N THR A 98 13.45 23.06 10.47
CA THR A 98 12.99 24.44 10.17
C THR A 98 11.48 24.49 10.25
N ILE A 99 10.96 25.26 11.21
CA ILE A 99 9.52 25.45 11.41
C ILE A 99 9.12 26.69 10.61
N PRO A 100 8.27 26.58 9.57
CA PRO A 100 7.92 27.71 8.71
C PRO A 100 7.32 28.88 9.48
N SER A 101 7.69 30.10 9.09
CA SER A 101 7.04 31.32 9.60
C SER A 101 5.60 31.40 9.10
N GLY A 102 4.68 31.83 9.94
CA GLY A 102 3.27 32.05 9.56
C GLY A 102 2.33 30.88 9.85
N CYS A 103 2.85 29.74 10.31
CA CYS A 103 2.03 28.65 10.85
C CYS A 103 1.56 28.97 12.26
N ALA A 104 0.26 28.76 12.51
CA ALA A 104 -0.37 29.05 13.79
C ALA A 104 -0.20 27.90 14.79
N THR A 105 0.02 26.67 14.29
CA THR A 105 0.36 25.52 15.12
C THR A 105 1.61 24.82 14.60
N ALA A 106 2.41 24.30 15.53
CA ALA A 106 3.49 23.35 15.28
C ALA A 106 3.51 22.32 16.40
N THR A 107 3.47 21.04 16.06
CA THR A 107 3.32 19.95 17.02
C THR A 107 4.40 18.91 16.79
N LEU A 108 5.27 18.72 17.78
CA LEU A 108 6.19 17.59 17.82
C LEU A 108 5.43 16.35 18.32
N SER A 109 5.56 15.23 17.63
CA SER A 109 5.16 13.92 18.12
C SER A 109 6.25 12.87 17.92
N PHE A 110 6.28 11.87 18.79
CA PHE A 110 7.19 10.73 18.73
C PHE A 110 6.63 9.58 19.55
N TRP A 111 6.97 8.35 19.20
CA TRP A 111 6.66 7.18 19.99
C TRP A 111 7.83 6.87 20.92
N LEU A 112 7.52 6.62 22.19
CA LEU A 112 8.51 6.33 23.22
C LEU A 112 8.14 5.03 23.97
N HIS A 113 9.05 4.07 23.96
CA HIS A 113 9.04 2.92 24.85
C HIS A 113 10.18 3.04 25.86
N ILE A 114 9.86 2.77 27.13
CA ILE A 114 10.81 2.79 28.24
C ILE A 114 10.80 1.42 28.90
N ASP A 115 11.94 0.77 28.90
CA ASP A 115 12.17 -0.54 29.52
C ASP A 115 13.25 -0.40 30.58
N THR A 116 12.97 -0.79 31.82
CA THR A 116 13.90 -0.58 32.93
C THR A 116 14.03 -1.82 33.83
N ALA A 117 15.23 -2.00 34.38
CA ALA A 117 15.49 -2.96 35.45
C ALA A 117 15.37 -2.32 36.85
N GLU A 118 15.16 -1.00 36.91
CA GLU A 118 14.91 -0.28 38.16
C GLU A 118 13.58 -0.70 38.77
N THR A 119 13.57 -1.09 40.04
CA THR A 119 12.34 -1.50 40.74
C THR A 119 11.74 -0.40 41.61
N THR A 120 12.29 0.81 41.55
CA THR A 120 11.80 1.96 42.33
C THR A 120 10.53 2.54 41.73
N SER A 121 9.62 2.99 42.58
CA SER A 121 8.38 3.67 42.17
C SER A 121 8.40 5.18 42.45
N SER A 122 9.52 5.71 42.98
CA SER A 122 9.58 7.10 43.46
C SER A 122 10.83 7.87 43.05
N THR A 123 11.87 7.20 42.57
CA THR A 123 13.15 7.83 42.22
C THR A 123 13.40 7.73 40.72
N ALA A 124 13.55 8.88 40.07
CA ALA A 124 13.92 8.99 38.67
C ALA A 124 15.45 9.03 38.55
N TYR A 125 16.07 7.85 38.49
CA TYR A 125 17.52 7.67 38.35
C TYR A 125 17.96 8.05 36.93
N ASP A 126 17.35 7.39 35.95
CA ASP A 126 17.67 7.57 34.54
C ASP A 126 16.66 8.48 33.86
N LYS A 127 17.10 9.30 32.91
CA LYS A 127 16.25 10.32 32.29
C LYS A 127 16.46 10.47 30.80
N LEU A 128 15.36 10.57 30.07
CA LEU A 128 15.33 11.06 28.70
C LEU A 128 14.82 12.51 28.68
N THR A 129 15.57 13.40 28.06
CA THR A 129 15.15 14.79 27.86
C THR A 129 14.97 15.09 26.38
N ALA A 130 13.77 15.54 26.00
CA ALA A 130 13.49 16.08 24.68
C ALA A 130 13.63 17.62 24.69
N LYS A 131 14.37 18.17 23.73
CA LYS A 131 14.65 19.60 23.60
C LYS A 131 14.45 20.08 22.17
N LEU A 132 14.06 21.34 22.05
CA LEU A 132 14.05 22.07 20.79
C LEU A 132 14.82 23.38 20.96
N GLY A 133 15.96 23.49 20.28
CA GLY A 133 16.95 24.53 20.57
C GLY A 133 17.45 24.43 22.02
N GLY A 134 17.35 25.53 22.77
CA GLY A 134 17.73 25.58 24.19
C GLY A 134 16.62 25.16 25.17
N THR A 135 15.41 24.91 24.69
CA THR A 135 14.23 24.70 25.56
C THR A 135 13.97 23.21 25.77
N THR A 136 13.80 22.81 27.04
CA THR A 136 13.31 21.47 27.39
C THR A 136 11.81 21.39 27.14
N LEU A 137 11.42 20.45 26.28
CA LEU A 137 10.03 20.16 25.93
C LEU A 137 9.40 19.16 26.90
N ALA A 138 10.13 18.10 27.24
CA ALA A 138 9.70 17.06 28.16
C ALA A 138 10.89 16.34 28.78
N THR A 139 10.66 15.75 29.96
CA THR A 139 11.59 14.82 30.62
C THR A 139 10.80 13.58 31.02
N TYR A 140 11.33 12.41 30.65
CA TYR A 140 10.85 11.08 31.04
C TYR A 140 11.93 10.37 31.81
N SER A 141 11.59 9.30 32.51
CA SER A 141 12.50 8.55 33.37
C SER A 141 12.14 7.07 33.45
N ASN A 142 12.94 6.30 34.18
CA ASN A 142 12.63 4.93 34.57
C ASN A 142 11.25 4.79 35.26
N LEU A 143 10.71 5.85 35.86
CA LEU A 143 9.36 5.83 36.47
C LEU A 143 8.22 5.87 35.45
N ASP A 144 8.53 6.13 34.18
CA ASP A 144 7.57 6.24 33.08
C ASP A 144 7.53 4.94 32.23
N GLU A 145 8.03 3.83 32.78
CA GLU A 145 8.03 2.51 32.12
C GLU A 145 6.63 2.07 31.67
N ASN A 146 6.57 1.35 30.55
CA ASN A 146 5.32 0.92 29.94
C ASN A 146 5.49 -0.38 29.15
N THR A 147 4.39 -1.12 28.98
CA THR A 147 4.36 -2.27 28.05
C THR A 147 4.25 -1.75 26.62
N GLY A 148 5.39 -1.50 25.98
CA GLY A 148 5.49 -1.05 24.58
C GLY A 148 5.42 0.47 24.39
N TYR A 149 5.31 0.92 23.15
CA TYR A 149 5.38 2.35 22.82
C TYR A 149 4.15 3.14 23.25
N VAL A 150 4.39 4.39 23.67
CA VAL A 150 3.35 5.40 23.90
C VAL A 150 3.68 6.67 23.12
N LYS A 151 2.71 7.14 22.33
CA LYS A 151 2.84 8.39 21.59
C LYS A 151 2.89 9.59 22.54
N LYS A 152 3.88 10.45 22.34
CA LYS A 152 4.04 11.73 23.03
C LYS A 152 3.83 12.86 22.05
N THR A 153 3.25 13.96 22.53
CA THR A 153 2.91 15.12 21.72
C THR A 153 3.22 16.39 22.50
N VAL A 154 3.91 17.35 21.87
CA VAL A 154 4.25 18.64 22.48
C VAL A 154 3.97 19.77 21.48
N ASP A 155 3.27 20.80 21.95
CA ASP A 155 3.09 22.05 21.20
C ASP A 155 4.41 22.83 21.18
N VAL A 156 4.92 23.09 19.98
CA VAL A 156 6.15 23.84 19.70
C VAL A 156 5.88 25.04 18.80
N SER A 157 4.64 25.53 18.75
CA SER A 157 4.22 26.67 17.92
C SER A 157 5.01 27.95 18.21
N SER A 158 5.56 28.10 19.42
CA SER A 158 6.41 29.23 19.80
C SER A 158 7.74 29.31 19.03
N PHE A 159 8.12 28.24 18.32
CA PHE A 159 9.31 28.17 17.47
C PHE A 159 9.04 28.46 15.99
N ALA A 160 7.81 28.84 15.63
CA ALA A 160 7.47 29.20 14.25
C ALA A 160 8.42 30.28 13.68
N GLY A 161 8.88 30.04 12.44
CA GLY A 161 9.84 30.90 11.75
C GLY A 161 11.31 30.68 12.14
N GLN A 162 11.62 29.65 12.94
CA GLN A 162 12.98 29.37 13.39
C GLN A 162 13.49 28.04 12.84
N THR A 163 14.79 28.00 12.54
CA THR A 163 15.55 26.76 12.36
C THR A 163 16.20 26.42 13.70
N VAL A 164 15.81 25.28 14.27
CA VAL A 164 16.18 24.87 15.63
C VAL A 164 16.60 23.42 15.66
N ASN A 165 17.49 23.07 16.59
CA ASN A 165 17.95 21.70 16.75
C ASN A 165 16.96 20.93 17.63
N LEU A 166 16.25 19.96 17.06
CA LEU A 166 15.49 18.97 17.81
C LEU A 166 16.48 17.95 18.37
N SER A 167 16.45 17.69 19.68
CA SER A 167 17.37 16.75 20.30
C SER A 167 16.74 15.95 21.43
N PHE A 168 17.20 14.71 21.55
CA PHE A 168 16.88 13.78 22.62
C PHE A 168 18.19 13.41 23.31
N THR A 169 18.20 13.40 24.64
CA THR A 169 19.36 13.03 25.44
C THR A 169 18.92 12.10 26.55
N GLY A 170 19.40 10.86 26.48
CA GLY A 170 19.29 9.88 27.54
C GLY A 170 20.45 10.04 28.52
N THR A 171 20.22 9.77 29.80
CA THR A 171 21.27 9.69 30.81
C THR A 171 20.95 8.55 31.76
N GLU A 172 21.84 7.55 31.77
CA GLU A 172 21.85 6.44 32.71
C GLU A 172 22.83 6.71 33.86
N ASP A 173 22.43 6.32 35.07
CA ASP A 173 23.26 6.36 36.24
C ASP A 173 24.24 5.17 36.32
N SER A 174 24.91 4.96 37.46
CA SER A 174 25.94 3.93 37.59
C SER A 174 25.44 2.48 37.70
N SER A 175 24.14 2.21 37.79
CA SER A 175 23.60 0.87 38.04
C SER A 175 22.18 0.66 37.51
N LEU A 176 21.86 -0.58 37.09
CA LEU A 176 20.56 -0.99 36.52
C LEU A 176 20.21 -0.24 35.22
N GLN A 177 19.67 -0.97 34.25
CA GLN A 177 19.46 -0.42 32.90
C GLN A 177 18.13 0.31 32.79
N THR A 178 18.10 1.38 32.02
CA THR A 178 16.88 1.98 31.48
C THR A 178 17.08 2.31 30.01
N SER A 179 16.38 1.58 29.15
CA SER A 179 16.36 1.79 27.71
C SER A 179 15.31 2.83 27.33
N PHE A 180 15.72 3.87 26.61
CA PHE A 180 14.82 4.84 26.00
C PHE A 180 14.77 4.63 24.49
N VAL A 181 13.67 4.05 24.01
CA VAL A 181 13.50 3.68 22.60
C VAL A 181 12.52 4.65 21.94
N LEU A 182 13.00 5.37 20.95
CA LEU A 182 12.29 6.39 20.20
C LEU A 182 12.04 5.93 18.78
N ASP A 183 10.84 6.23 18.27
CA ASP A 183 10.48 5.94 16.89
C ASP A 183 9.43 6.92 16.34
N ASP A 184 9.30 6.95 15.01
CA ASP A 184 8.27 7.70 14.27
C ASP A 184 8.18 9.18 14.71
N ILE A 185 9.33 9.86 14.73
CA ILE A 185 9.42 11.26 15.14
C ILE A 185 8.89 12.17 14.02
N ALA A 186 7.90 13.00 14.34
CA ALA A 186 7.30 13.96 13.42
C ALA A 186 7.15 15.35 14.04
N LEU A 187 7.28 16.39 13.23
CA LEU A 187 6.94 17.77 13.63
C LEU A 187 6.04 18.36 12.56
N ASP A 188 4.75 18.42 12.85
CA ASP A 188 3.72 18.87 11.92
C ASP A 188 3.40 20.35 12.16
N THR A 189 3.38 21.16 11.10
CA THR A 189 3.02 22.58 11.16
C THR A 189 1.72 22.84 10.41
N ALA A 190 0.83 23.68 10.93
CA ALA A 190 -0.44 24.04 10.28
C ALA A 190 -0.84 25.51 10.50
N ASP A 191 -1.77 26.00 9.70
CA ASP A 191 -2.20 27.42 9.67
C ASP A 191 -3.25 27.79 10.75
N GLY A 192 -3.60 26.83 11.62
CA GLY A 192 -4.54 27.02 12.73
C GLY A 192 -6.01 27.04 12.36
N THR A 193 -6.36 26.86 11.07
CA THR A 193 -7.76 26.68 10.66
C THR A 193 -8.16 25.23 10.46
N THR A 194 -7.21 24.31 10.59
CA THR A 194 -7.43 22.86 10.56
C THR A 194 -6.26 22.21 11.31
N PRO A 195 -6.46 21.17 12.15
CA PRO A 195 -5.39 20.20 12.38
C PRO A 195 -4.79 19.81 11.02
N PRO A 196 -3.52 19.34 10.90
CA PRO A 196 -3.12 18.66 9.67
C PRO A 196 -4.24 17.67 9.36
N SER A 197 -4.90 17.84 8.22
CA SER A 197 -5.94 16.92 7.85
C SER A 197 -5.25 15.56 7.80
N THR A 198 -5.56 14.66 8.74
CA THR A 198 -5.43 13.24 8.51
C THR A 198 -6.49 12.92 7.46
N ASP A 199 -6.32 13.47 6.26
CA ASP A 199 -7.30 13.39 5.21
C ASP A 199 -7.44 11.91 4.91
N PRO A 200 -8.54 11.26 5.34
CA PRO A 200 -8.67 9.84 5.18
C PRO A 200 -8.89 9.49 3.70
N THR A 201 -9.03 10.50 2.84
CA THR A 201 -9.20 10.33 1.41
C THR A 201 -7.95 9.71 0.80
N ARG A 202 -8.08 8.45 0.41
CA ARG A 202 -7.05 7.71 -0.32
C ARG A 202 -6.80 8.36 -1.68
N THR A 203 -5.54 8.63 -1.96
CA THR A 203 -5.08 9.29 -3.19
C THR A 203 -3.69 8.79 -3.58
N PRO A 204 -3.23 8.86 -4.84
CA PRO A 204 -3.93 9.30 -6.05
C PRO A 204 -5.14 8.42 -6.39
N ALA A 205 -6.27 9.06 -6.73
CA ALA A 205 -7.52 8.37 -7.02
C ALA A 205 -7.72 8.15 -8.51
N THR A 206 -8.60 7.20 -8.83
CA THR A 206 -8.99 6.80 -10.19
C THR A 206 -7.79 6.60 -11.14
N PRO A 207 -6.79 5.78 -10.78
CA PRO A 207 -5.66 5.56 -11.66
C PRO A 207 -6.12 4.91 -12.97
N SER A 208 -5.55 5.33 -14.09
CA SER A 208 -5.77 4.73 -15.40
C SER A 208 -4.43 4.54 -16.10
N TYR A 209 -4.06 3.28 -16.31
CA TYR A 209 -2.80 2.84 -16.87
C TYR A 209 -2.96 2.51 -18.35
N THR A 210 -2.04 3.01 -19.16
CA THR A 210 -1.85 2.60 -20.55
C THR A 210 -0.45 2.05 -20.71
N VAL A 211 -0.36 0.79 -21.10
CA VAL A 211 0.89 0.02 -21.14
C VAL A 211 1.06 -0.57 -22.53
N ASN A 212 2.25 -0.42 -23.11
CA ASN A 212 2.60 -0.98 -24.41
C ASN A 212 3.97 -1.64 -24.27
N LEU A 213 4.01 -2.97 -24.33
CA LEU A 213 5.23 -3.75 -24.16
C LEU A 213 5.40 -4.69 -25.34
N SER A 214 6.66 -4.92 -25.73
CA SER A 214 7.05 -5.95 -26.68
C SER A 214 8.03 -6.90 -26.01
N SER A 215 7.82 -8.21 -26.17
CA SER A 215 8.70 -9.24 -25.62
C SER A 215 9.77 -9.72 -26.58
N ASP A 216 10.84 -10.25 -26.00
CA ASP A 216 11.80 -11.11 -26.67
C ASP A 216 11.15 -12.43 -27.18
N THR A 217 11.96 -13.31 -27.78
CA THR A 217 11.45 -14.56 -28.36
C THR A 217 10.94 -15.58 -27.34
N SER A 218 11.33 -15.45 -26.06
CA SER A 218 10.97 -16.37 -24.98
C SER A 218 9.85 -15.84 -24.08
N GLY A 219 9.49 -14.56 -24.17
CA GLY A 219 8.53 -13.94 -23.25
C GLY A 219 9.13 -13.59 -21.88
N THR A 220 10.46 -13.58 -21.76
CA THR A 220 11.21 -13.39 -20.51
C THR A 220 11.72 -11.96 -20.34
N VAL A 221 11.83 -11.20 -21.43
CA VAL A 221 12.22 -9.79 -21.39
C VAL A 221 11.16 -8.97 -22.10
N TRP A 222 10.63 -7.96 -21.41
CA TRP A 222 9.62 -7.05 -21.94
C TRP A 222 10.14 -5.62 -21.88
N THR A 223 9.93 -4.88 -22.96
CA THR A 223 10.33 -3.46 -23.01
C THR A 223 9.26 -2.64 -23.70
N GLY A 224 9.13 -1.39 -23.28
CA GLY A 224 8.21 -0.46 -23.91
C GLY A 224 7.93 0.72 -23.01
N HIS A 225 6.66 1.11 -22.91
CA HIS A 225 6.26 2.32 -22.23
C HIS A 225 4.98 2.12 -21.42
N GLU A 226 4.96 2.71 -20.24
CA GLU A 226 3.80 2.79 -19.38
C GLU A 226 3.50 4.24 -19.02
N SER A 227 2.23 4.57 -18.92
CA SER A 227 1.77 5.85 -18.37
C SER A 227 0.56 5.65 -17.49
N VAL A 228 0.51 6.41 -16.40
CA VAL A 228 -0.62 6.46 -15.47
C VAL A 228 -1.18 7.87 -15.39
N THR A 229 -2.49 7.99 -15.59
CA THR A 229 -3.24 9.22 -15.29
C THR A 229 -4.00 9.04 -14.00
N PHE A 230 -4.01 10.05 -13.14
CA PHE A 230 -4.63 10.00 -11.82
C PHE A 230 -5.15 11.35 -11.37
N THR A 231 -5.98 11.37 -10.33
CA THR A 231 -6.53 12.59 -9.74
C THR A 231 -6.12 12.71 -8.28
N ASN A 232 -5.71 13.91 -7.86
CA ASN A 232 -5.58 14.19 -6.43
C ASN A 232 -6.98 14.32 -5.81
N ALA A 233 -7.40 13.31 -5.04
CA ALA A 233 -8.67 13.33 -4.33
C ALA A 233 -8.56 13.96 -2.94
N SER A 234 -7.34 14.08 -2.41
CA SER A 234 -7.12 14.66 -1.10
C SER A 234 -7.34 16.18 -1.11
N ALA A 235 -7.68 16.74 0.05
CA ALA A 235 -7.81 18.16 0.34
C ALA A 235 -6.46 18.90 0.30
N THR A 236 -5.35 18.18 0.37
CA THR A 236 -3.99 18.73 0.31
C THR A 236 -3.42 18.60 -1.10
N ALA A 237 -2.70 19.61 -1.59
CA ALA A 237 -2.01 19.49 -2.87
C ALA A 237 -0.89 18.43 -2.79
N LEU A 238 -0.73 17.62 -3.84
CA LEU A 238 0.34 16.63 -3.92
C LEU A 238 1.55 17.25 -4.62
N GLY A 239 2.69 17.36 -3.93
CA GLY A 239 3.96 17.74 -4.55
C GLY A 239 4.68 16.58 -5.23
N GLU A 240 4.29 15.36 -4.91
CA GLU A 240 4.96 14.13 -5.29
C GLU A 240 3.96 12.97 -5.34
N VAL A 241 4.34 11.90 -6.04
CA VAL A 241 3.71 10.57 -5.93
C VAL A 241 4.79 9.50 -5.89
N TYR A 242 4.42 8.27 -5.52
CA TYR A 242 5.32 7.11 -5.58
C TYR A 242 4.77 6.06 -6.54
N LEU A 243 5.68 5.45 -7.31
CA LEU A 243 5.43 4.20 -8.02
C LEU A 243 5.94 3.05 -7.15
N ARG A 244 5.16 1.98 -7.01
CA ARG A 244 5.52 0.73 -6.36
C ARG A 244 6.02 -0.25 -7.41
N LEU A 245 7.26 -0.71 -7.24
CA LEU A 245 7.97 -1.68 -8.07
C LEU A 245 8.23 -2.93 -7.24
N TRP A 246 7.16 -3.58 -6.78
CA TRP A 246 7.20 -4.65 -5.79
C TRP A 246 8.22 -5.74 -6.13
N ASP A 247 8.25 -6.19 -7.38
CA ASP A 247 9.12 -7.29 -7.79
C ASP A 247 10.59 -6.95 -7.95
N ASN A 248 10.99 -5.69 -7.73
CA ASN A 248 12.41 -5.38 -7.55
C ASN A 248 13.02 -6.09 -6.33
N TYR A 249 12.16 -6.58 -5.41
CA TYR A 249 12.55 -7.50 -4.34
C TYR A 249 13.30 -8.75 -4.84
N HIS A 250 12.94 -9.30 -6.00
CA HIS A 250 13.57 -10.50 -6.57
C HIS A 250 14.98 -10.24 -7.16
N GLY A 251 15.47 -9.01 -7.09
CA GLY A 251 16.81 -8.62 -7.54
C GLY A 251 17.62 -7.91 -6.45
N SER A 252 18.36 -6.90 -6.88
CA SER A 252 19.02 -5.95 -5.99
C SER A 252 18.91 -4.55 -6.57
N CYS A 253 19.17 -3.52 -5.79
CA CYS A 253 19.20 -2.14 -6.30
C CYS A 253 20.21 -1.93 -7.45
N ASP A 254 21.26 -2.76 -7.53
CA ASP A 254 22.24 -2.74 -8.63
C ASP A 254 21.79 -3.55 -9.86
N ALA A 255 20.87 -4.50 -9.67
CA ALA A 255 20.38 -5.42 -10.70
C ALA A 255 18.88 -5.65 -10.53
N MET A 256 18.09 -4.64 -10.87
CA MET A 256 16.63 -4.67 -10.75
C MET A 256 15.98 -5.38 -11.94
N PRO A 257 15.02 -6.29 -11.70
CA PRO A 257 14.22 -6.90 -12.75
C PRO A 257 13.27 -5.89 -13.41
N VAL A 258 12.72 -4.93 -12.68
CA VAL A 258 11.84 -3.87 -13.20
C VAL A 258 12.60 -2.54 -13.21
N ARG A 259 12.78 -1.98 -14.41
CA ARG A 259 13.54 -0.75 -14.65
C ARG A 259 12.65 0.32 -15.25
N VAL A 260 12.65 1.48 -14.60
CA VAL A 260 11.95 2.69 -15.04
C VAL A 260 12.99 3.70 -15.54
N GLY A 261 12.79 4.22 -16.76
CA GLY A 261 13.64 5.22 -17.38
C GLY A 261 12.84 6.33 -18.05
N ASN A 262 13.51 7.43 -18.41
CA ASN A 262 12.92 8.52 -19.20
C ASN A 262 11.56 9.03 -18.67
N VAL A 263 11.47 9.24 -17.35
CA VAL A 263 10.23 9.68 -16.69
C VAL A 263 9.79 11.06 -17.22
N THR A 264 8.50 11.18 -17.51
CA THR A 264 7.78 12.39 -17.96
C THR A 264 6.63 12.70 -17.01
N GLY A 265 6.16 13.95 -17.00
CA GLY A 265 5.11 14.39 -16.06
C GLY A 265 5.60 14.62 -14.62
N GLY A 266 6.90 14.44 -14.37
CA GLY A 266 7.57 14.66 -13.10
C GLY A 266 9.07 14.37 -13.21
N THR A 267 9.79 14.49 -12.10
CA THR A 267 11.21 14.14 -12.00
C THR A 267 11.36 12.94 -11.07
N ALA A 268 11.97 11.86 -11.55
CA ALA A 268 12.24 10.69 -10.75
C ALA A 268 13.33 10.98 -9.70
N GLY A 269 13.03 10.66 -8.44
CA GLY A 269 13.96 10.68 -7.33
C GLY A 269 14.77 9.39 -7.21
N ALA A 270 15.40 9.20 -6.05
CA ALA A 270 16.03 7.93 -5.72
C ALA A 270 14.97 6.88 -5.38
N LEU A 271 15.28 5.63 -5.70
CA LEU A 271 14.55 4.47 -5.21
C LEU A 271 14.73 4.31 -3.70
N SER A 272 13.68 3.89 -3.01
CA SER A 272 13.66 3.60 -1.58
C SER A 272 12.99 2.25 -1.30
N VAL A 273 12.96 1.84 -0.02
CA VAL A 273 12.34 0.59 0.44
C VAL A 273 12.87 -0.63 -0.34
N ALA A 274 14.18 -0.88 -0.22
CA ALA A 274 14.87 -1.92 -0.97
C ALA A 274 14.61 -1.87 -2.49
N CYS A 275 14.49 -0.66 -3.05
CA CYS A 275 14.23 -0.40 -4.45
C CYS A 275 12.84 -0.80 -4.99
N THR A 276 11.88 -0.96 -4.09
CA THR A 276 10.46 -1.22 -4.43
C THR A 276 9.60 0.05 -4.45
N ALA A 277 10.15 1.21 -4.12
CA ALA A 277 9.44 2.48 -4.19
C ALA A 277 10.24 3.52 -4.98
N LEU A 278 9.64 4.10 -6.02
CA LEU A 278 10.21 5.20 -6.80
C LEU A 278 9.42 6.48 -6.55
N LYS A 279 10.07 7.47 -5.92
CA LYS A 279 9.51 8.81 -5.79
C LYS A 279 9.50 9.52 -7.14
N VAL A 280 8.41 10.22 -7.46
CA VAL A 280 8.32 11.15 -8.59
C VAL A 280 7.84 12.51 -8.09
N ASP A 281 8.73 13.50 -8.13
CA ASP A 281 8.41 14.89 -7.83
C ASP A 281 7.60 15.49 -8.99
N LEU A 282 6.40 16.01 -8.69
CA LEU A 282 5.56 16.66 -9.70
C LEU A 282 6.12 18.04 -10.05
N PRO A 283 5.98 18.50 -11.31
CA PRO A 283 6.55 19.78 -11.76
C PRO A 283 5.94 21.00 -11.02
N ALA A 284 4.74 20.83 -10.49
CA ALA A 284 4.08 21.76 -9.59
C ALA A 284 3.12 20.99 -8.66
N PRO A 285 2.81 21.49 -7.46
CA PRO A 285 1.84 20.86 -6.57
C PRO A 285 0.48 20.66 -7.26
N LEU A 286 0.01 19.42 -7.31
CA LEU A 286 -1.25 19.03 -7.90
C LEU A 286 -2.39 19.33 -6.93
N ALA A 287 -3.18 20.37 -7.21
CA ALA A 287 -4.27 20.80 -6.33
C ALA A 287 -5.41 19.75 -6.22
N PRO A 288 -6.25 19.81 -5.16
CA PRO A 288 -7.41 18.93 -5.01
C PRO A 288 -8.31 18.94 -6.26
N GLY A 289 -8.73 17.74 -6.68
CA GLY A 289 -9.55 17.51 -7.85
C GLY A 289 -8.84 17.68 -9.20
N GLN A 290 -7.56 18.05 -9.23
CA GLN A 290 -6.77 18.13 -10.46
C GLN A 290 -6.17 16.77 -10.81
N SER A 291 -5.95 16.55 -12.10
CA SER A 291 -5.35 15.33 -12.63
C SER A 291 -3.96 15.59 -13.19
N ALA A 292 -3.11 14.58 -13.13
CA ALA A 292 -1.79 14.56 -13.75
C ALA A 292 -1.57 13.22 -14.45
N THR A 293 -0.58 13.19 -15.34
CA THR A 293 -0.12 11.98 -16.01
C THR A 293 1.39 11.85 -15.83
N ILE A 294 1.84 10.68 -15.42
CA ILE A 294 3.26 10.29 -15.41
C ILE A 294 3.44 9.20 -16.45
N GLY A 295 4.50 9.31 -17.25
CA GLY A 295 4.85 8.30 -18.26
C GLY A 295 6.33 7.97 -18.20
N PHE A 296 6.71 6.74 -18.54
CA PHE A 296 8.09 6.28 -18.48
C PHE A 296 8.35 5.10 -19.41
N ASP A 297 9.60 4.96 -19.82
CA ASP A 297 10.08 3.75 -20.46
C ASP A 297 10.21 2.65 -19.40
N LEU A 298 9.68 1.48 -19.72
CA LEU A 298 9.62 0.32 -18.84
C LEU A 298 10.41 -0.83 -19.43
N GLY A 299 11.29 -1.43 -18.63
CA GLY A 299 11.97 -2.68 -18.93
C GLY A 299 11.74 -3.69 -17.82
N ILE A 300 11.32 -4.90 -18.18
CA ILE A 300 11.08 -6.02 -17.26
C ILE A 300 11.95 -7.19 -17.71
N THR A 301 12.70 -7.76 -16.78
CA THR A 301 13.48 -8.98 -16.97
C THR A 301 13.00 -10.00 -15.96
N VAL A 302 12.28 -11.01 -16.43
CA VAL A 302 11.69 -12.05 -15.59
C VAL A 302 12.82 -12.93 -15.03
N PRO A 303 12.96 -13.09 -13.71
CA PRO A 303 13.99 -13.91 -13.11
C PRO A 303 13.68 -15.41 -13.29
N SER A 304 14.71 -16.25 -13.23
CA SER A 304 14.52 -17.71 -13.21
C SER A 304 13.92 -18.16 -11.88
N GLY A 305 12.92 -19.03 -11.93
CA GLY A 305 12.26 -19.62 -10.76
C GLY A 305 10.76 -19.76 -10.97
N ALA A 306 10.17 -20.81 -10.38
CA ALA A 306 8.72 -21.04 -10.39
C ALA A 306 8.02 -20.17 -9.33
N ASP A 307 8.13 -18.86 -9.50
CA ASP A 307 7.56 -17.82 -8.62
C ASP A 307 6.43 -17.05 -9.34
N ARG A 308 5.62 -16.28 -8.60
CA ARG A 308 4.56 -15.42 -9.14
C ARG A 308 5.11 -14.35 -10.09
N PHE A 309 6.35 -13.93 -9.85
CA PHE A 309 7.18 -13.16 -10.78
C PHE A 309 8.46 -13.96 -11.09
N GLY A 310 8.38 -14.82 -12.11
CA GLY A 310 9.47 -15.73 -12.45
C GLY A 310 9.19 -16.56 -13.70
N HIS A 311 10.20 -17.27 -14.19
CA HIS A 311 10.03 -18.21 -15.28
C HIS A 311 10.50 -19.63 -14.92
N ASP A 312 9.64 -20.61 -15.21
CA ASP A 312 9.93 -22.04 -15.15
C ASP A 312 10.04 -22.60 -16.57
N GLY A 313 11.28 -22.86 -16.99
CA GLY A 313 11.57 -23.26 -18.36
C GLY A 313 11.08 -22.23 -19.37
N ALA A 314 10.08 -22.62 -20.18
CA ALA A 314 9.50 -21.79 -21.25
C ALA A 314 8.23 -21.03 -20.83
N PHE A 315 7.84 -21.10 -19.56
CA PHE A 315 6.66 -20.43 -19.02
C PHE A 315 7.09 -19.29 -18.11
N SER A 316 6.68 -18.07 -18.43
CA SER A 316 6.94 -16.87 -17.64
C SER A 316 5.66 -16.38 -16.98
N PHE A 317 5.74 -16.01 -15.71
CA PHE A 317 4.65 -15.47 -14.89
C PHE A 317 5.07 -14.07 -14.42
N LEU A 318 4.19 -13.10 -14.66
CA LEU A 318 4.46 -11.68 -14.47
C LEU A 318 3.39 -11.07 -13.57
N GLY A 319 3.25 -11.64 -12.38
CA GLY A 319 2.54 -11.02 -11.26
C GLY A 319 3.26 -9.76 -10.80
N ASN A 320 2.52 -8.71 -10.41
CA ASN A 320 2.99 -7.41 -9.88
C ASN A 320 4.12 -6.68 -10.65
N ALA A 321 4.40 -7.11 -11.89
CA ALA A 321 5.53 -6.64 -12.68
C ALA A 321 5.41 -5.18 -13.19
N LEU A 322 4.18 -4.64 -13.22
CA LEU A 322 3.93 -3.25 -13.64
C LEU A 322 4.04 -2.29 -12.45
N PRO A 323 4.78 -1.17 -12.58
CA PRO A 323 4.79 -0.13 -11.57
C PRO A 323 3.41 0.52 -11.37
N VAL A 324 2.83 0.42 -10.18
CA VAL A 324 1.54 1.06 -9.83
C VAL A 324 1.71 2.20 -8.84
N LEU A 325 0.77 3.15 -8.79
CA LEU A 325 0.79 4.25 -7.81
C LEU A 325 0.61 3.72 -6.39
N ALA A 326 1.46 4.17 -5.46
CA ALA A 326 1.27 3.96 -4.03
C ALA A 326 0.05 4.73 -3.52
N VAL A 327 -0.60 4.21 -2.47
CA VAL A 327 -1.71 4.89 -1.80
C VAL A 327 -1.16 5.86 -0.75
N ARG A 328 -1.79 7.03 -0.63
CA ARG A 328 -1.63 7.98 0.47
C ARG A 328 -2.99 8.25 1.10
N ASP A 329 -3.04 8.26 2.43
CA ASP A 329 -4.21 8.70 3.19
C ASP A 329 -3.79 9.46 4.46
N GLY A 330 -4.64 9.44 5.49
CA GLY A 330 -4.41 10.12 6.75
C GLY A 330 -3.20 9.60 7.53
N ALA A 331 -2.69 8.41 7.23
CA ALA A 331 -1.46 7.84 7.80
C ALA A 331 -0.19 8.25 7.02
N GLY A 332 -0.36 8.86 5.83
CA GLY A 332 0.74 9.20 4.94
C GLY A 332 0.83 8.25 3.76
N TRP A 333 2.02 8.14 3.16
CA TRP A 333 2.28 7.23 2.04
C TRP A 333 2.46 5.81 2.54
N HIS A 334 1.71 4.89 1.97
CA HIS A 334 1.82 3.44 2.20
C HIS A 334 2.92 2.89 1.31
N LEU A 335 4.11 2.73 1.91
CA LEU A 335 5.33 2.30 1.22
C LEU A 335 5.91 1.03 1.82
N ASP A 336 5.07 0.18 2.39
CA ASP A 336 5.45 -1.03 3.12
C ASP A 336 6.40 -1.95 2.33
N PRO A 337 7.31 -2.68 2.99
CA PRO A 337 8.21 -3.59 2.31
C PRO A 337 7.48 -4.78 1.68
N TYR A 338 8.11 -5.39 0.69
CA TYR A 338 7.67 -6.67 0.13
C TYR A 338 7.83 -7.79 1.16
N THR A 339 6.82 -8.65 1.31
CA THR A 339 6.85 -9.89 2.08
C THR A 339 6.86 -11.11 1.16
N ASN A 340 7.63 -12.13 1.56
CA ASN A 340 7.65 -13.44 0.90
C ASN A 340 6.78 -14.48 1.62
N ASN A 341 6.18 -14.12 2.75
CA ASN A 341 5.37 -15.01 3.58
C ASN A 341 3.86 -14.88 3.30
N GLY A 342 3.45 -13.81 2.62
CA GLY A 342 2.11 -13.53 2.14
C GLY A 342 2.14 -12.32 1.19
N GLU A 343 1.16 -11.44 1.31
CA GLU A 343 0.89 -10.36 0.37
C GLU A 343 1.29 -8.99 0.94
N SER A 344 1.76 -8.08 0.09
CA SER A 344 2.13 -6.71 0.47
C SER A 344 1.41 -5.65 -0.37
N PHE A 345 0.44 -6.02 -1.21
CA PHE A 345 0.02 -5.17 -2.30
C PHE A 345 -1.14 -4.28 -1.90
N TYR A 346 -0.82 -3.01 -1.70
CA TYR A 346 -1.84 -2.01 -1.45
C TYR A 346 -1.99 -1.03 -2.60
N SER A 347 -3.13 -1.13 -3.30
CA SER A 347 -3.50 -0.23 -4.40
C SER A 347 -5.00 0.09 -4.40
N LEU A 348 -5.34 1.21 -5.05
CA LEU A 348 -6.73 1.55 -5.36
C LEU A 348 -7.16 0.93 -6.68
N ALA A 349 -8.45 0.59 -6.79
CA ALA A 349 -9.03 0.10 -8.04
C ALA A 349 -8.78 1.08 -9.20
N ALA A 350 -8.25 0.53 -10.29
CA ALA A 350 -7.76 1.25 -11.44
C ALA A 350 -8.26 0.61 -12.76
N ASP A 351 -8.12 1.38 -13.83
CA ASP A 351 -8.37 0.91 -15.19
C ASP A 351 -7.04 0.64 -15.89
N PHE A 352 -6.91 -0.48 -16.59
CA PHE A 352 -5.72 -0.87 -17.34
C PHE A 352 -6.08 -1.12 -18.80
N LYS A 353 -5.29 -0.54 -19.70
CA LYS A 353 -5.25 -0.89 -21.12
C LYS A 353 -3.82 -1.32 -21.46
N VAL A 354 -3.61 -2.62 -21.60
CA VAL A 354 -2.29 -3.22 -21.78
C VAL A 354 -2.21 -3.84 -23.18
N THR A 355 -1.18 -3.45 -23.92
CA THR A 355 -0.88 -3.99 -25.25
C THR A 355 0.43 -4.77 -25.15
N LEU A 356 0.36 -6.07 -25.40
CA LEU A 356 1.46 -7.02 -25.31
C LEU A 356 1.75 -7.56 -26.72
N ASP A 357 2.85 -7.12 -27.33
CA ASP A 357 3.36 -7.67 -28.58
C ASP A 357 4.31 -8.83 -28.26
N HIS A 358 4.05 -10.02 -28.76
CA HIS A 358 4.80 -11.24 -28.42
C HIS A 358 4.90 -12.22 -29.61
N PRO A 359 5.82 -13.20 -29.58
CA PRO A 359 5.87 -14.27 -30.58
C PRO A 359 4.54 -15.02 -30.67
N SER A 360 4.06 -15.29 -31.89
CA SER A 360 2.80 -16.01 -32.12
C SER A 360 2.80 -17.47 -31.65
N SER A 361 3.96 -18.01 -31.27
CA SER A 361 4.09 -19.34 -30.66
C SER A 361 3.74 -19.36 -29.17
N LEU A 362 3.61 -18.20 -28.52
CA LEU A 362 3.25 -18.07 -27.11
C LEU A 362 1.77 -17.72 -26.97
N LEU A 363 1.13 -18.27 -25.95
CA LEU A 363 -0.13 -17.75 -25.42
C LEU A 363 0.17 -16.78 -24.28
N VAL A 364 -0.62 -15.71 -24.21
CA VAL A 364 -0.46 -14.64 -23.22
C VAL A 364 -1.80 -14.38 -22.49
N PRO A 365 -2.18 -15.24 -21.53
CA PRO A 365 -3.31 -14.92 -20.65
C PRO A 365 -2.97 -13.72 -19.76
N ALA A 366 -3.97 -12.88 -19.48
CA ALA A 366 -3.77 -11.64 -18.73
C ALA A 366 -5.04 -11.20 -18.00
N THR A 367 -4.88 -10.38 -16.97
CA THR A 367 -5.97 -9.68 -16.28
C THR A 367 -6.90 -8.95 -17.26
N GLY A 368 -8.21 -9.10 -17.04
CA GLY A 368 -9.25 -8.45 -17.85
C GLY A 368 -9.62 -9.22 -19.11
N THR A 369 -10.27 -8.55 -20.05
CA THR A 369 -10.67 -9.16 -21.33
C THR A 369 -9.61 -8.90 -22.39
N SER A 370 -9.13 -9.98 -23.00
CA SER A 370 -8.05 -9.94 -23.99
C SER A 370 -8.55 -10.16 -25.42
N THR A 371 -7.94 -9.47 -26.38
CA THR A 371 -8.16 -9.68 -27.82
C THR A 371 -6.83 -9.73 -28.56
N ASP A 372 -6.66 -10.78 -29.36
CA ASP A 372 -5.48 -10.97 -30.19
C ASP A 372 -5.68 -10.40 -31.59
N THR A 373 -4.66 -9.72 -32.09
CA THR A 373 -4.58 -9.25 -33.47
C THR A 373 -3.25 -9.63 -34.10
N PRO A 374 -3.17 -9.80 -35.43
CA PRO A 374 -1.89 -10.04 -36.10
C PRO A 374 -0.93 -8.86 -35.89
N GLY A 375 0.29 -9.17 -35.43
CA GLY A 375 1.39 -8.22 -35.32
C GLY A 375 2.27 -8.20 -36.58
N SER A 376 3.56 -7.90 -36.39
CA SER A 376 4.57 -8.10 -37.43
C SER A 376 4.77 -9.60 -37.73
N SER A 377 5.55 -9.95 -38.76
CA SER A 377 5.72 -11.34 -39.17
C SER A 377 6.19 -12.24 -38.01
N GLY A 378 5.38 -13.26 -37.68
CA GLY A 378 5.65 -14.19 -36.57
C GLY A 378 5.26 -13.67 -35.18
N ARG A 379 4.57 -12.53 -35.09
CA ARG A 379 4.14 -11.91 -33.83
C ARG A 379 2.62 -11.71 -33.76
N THR A 380 2.11 -11.77 -32.54
CA THR A 380 0.73 -11.50 -32.16
C THR A 380 0.73 -10.31 -31.20
N VAL A 381 -0.27 -9.44 -31.32
CA VAL A 381 -0.51 -8.36 -30.38
C VAL A 381 -1.77 -8.66 -29.60
N THR A 382 -1.61 -8.96 -28.31
CA THR A 382 -2.70 -9.12 -27.34
C THR A 382 -3.00 -7.78 -26.71
N THR A 383 -4.23 -7.30 -26.84
CA THR A 383 -4.70 -6.11 -26.11
C THR A 383 -5.65 -6.56 -24.99
N ALA A 384 -5.27 -6.33 -23.75
CA ALA A 384 -6.07 -6.59 -22.57
C ALA A 384 -6.66 -5.28 -22.02
N THR A 385 -7.95 -5.30 -21.71
CA THR A 385 -8.63 -4.19 -21.01
C THR A 385 -9.24 -4.70 -19.72
N ALA A 386 -8.86 -4.07 -18.61
CA ALA A 386 -9.39 -4.35 -17.28
C ALA A 386 -9.89 -3.05 -16.66
N SER A 387 -11.06 -3.06 -16.03
CA SER A 387 -11.62 -1.90 -15.36
C SER A 387 -11.92 -2.22 -13.91
N LYS A 388 -11.60 -1.27 -13.02
CA LYS A 388 -11.76 -1.41 -11.56
C LYS A 388 -11.08 -2.64 -10.98
N VAL A 389 -9.85 -2.91 -11.42
CA VAL A 389 -8.95 -3.95 -10.88
C VAL A 389 -7.83 -3.32 -10.05
N ARG A 390 -7.26 -4.05 -9.09
CA ARG A 390 -6.22 -3.53 -8.18
C ARG A 390 -4.84 -3.55 -8.80
N ASP A 391 -4.57 -4.60 -9.54
CA ASP A 391 -3.34 -4.82 -10.25
C ASP A 391 -3.62 -5.60 -11.55
N PHE A 392 -2.55 -5.80 -12.31
CA PHE A 392 -2.60 -6.40 -13.62
C PHE A 392 -1.44 -7.39 -13.72
N ALA A 393 -1.78 -8.65 -14.00
CA ALA A 393 -0.82 -9.72 -14.21
C ALA A 393 -1.01 -10.38 -15.58
N TRP A 394 0.04 -11.02 -16.07
CA TRP A 394 -0.03 -11.88 -17.25
C TRP A 394 0.97 -13.01 -17.15
N ALA A 395 0.80 -14.01 -18.01
CA ALA A 395 1.81 -15.03 -18.25
C ALA A 395 2.15 -15.10 -19.74
N ALA A 396 3.27 -15.73 -20.08
CA ALA A 396 3.66 -15.98 -21.47
C ALA A 396 4.34 -17.34 -21.58
N GLY A 397 3.86 -18.18 -22.49
CA GLY A 397 4.41 -19.52 -22.65
C GLY A 397 3.66 -20.39 -23.66
N PRO A 398 4.18 -21.58 -23.99
CA PRO A 398 3.53 -22.55 -24.87
C PRO A 398 2.40 -23.31 -24.16
N PHE A 399 1.46 -22.59 -23.55
CA PHE A 399 0.34 -23.16 -22.81
C PHE A 399 -0.63 -23.94 -23.72
N THR A 400 -1.34 -24.91 -23.14
CA THR A 400 -2.60 -25.41 -23.73
C THR A 400 -3.77 -24.66 -23.11
N LYS A 401 -4.76 -24.26 -23.92
CA LYS A 401 -5.97 -23.55 -23.46
C LYS A 401 -7.22 -24.42 -23.64
N ILE A 402 -8.07 -24.46 -22.62
CA ILE A 402 -9.47 -24.87 -22.72
C ILE A 402 -10.38 -23.77 -22.17
N SER A 403 -11.59 -23.65 -22.71
CA SER A 403 -12.52 -22.57 -22.36
C SER A 403 -13.91 -23.10 -22.07
N GLY A 404 -14.67 -22.35 -21.27
CA GLY A 404 -16.08 -22.58 -21.02
C GLY A 404 -16.78 -21.33 -20.51
N THR A 405 -18.09 -21.43 -20.31
CA THR A 405 -18.89 -20.36 -19.72
C THR A 405 -19.55 -20.88 -18.44
N SER A 406 -19.50 -20.11 -17.36
CA SER A 406 -20.20 -20.40 -16.09
C SER A 406 -21.72 -20.35 -16.26
N ALA A 407 -22.48 -20.82 -15.28
CA ALA A 407 -23.94 -20.78 -15.36
C ALA A 407 -24.49 -19.34 -15.35
N THR A 408 -23.76 -18.39 -14.73
CA THR A 408 -24.10 -16.97 -14.75
C THR A 408 -23.54 -16.19 -15.95
N GLY A 409 -22.88 -16.87 -16.89
CA GLY A 409 -22.43 -16.26 -18.14
C GLY A 409 -20.98 -15.72 -18.14
N VAL A 410 -20.20 -15.98 -17.09
CA VAL A 410 -18.78 -15.57 -17.03
C VAL A 410 -17.95 -16.46 -17.96
N ALA A 411 -17.12 -15.85 -18.80
CA ALA A 411 -16.15 -16.59 -19.60
C ALA A 411 -15.02 -17.08 -18.67
N VAL A 412 -14.71 -18.37 -18.76
CA VAL A 412 -13.66 -19.00 -17.94
C VAL A 412 -12.70 -19.73 -18.85
N ASN A 413 -11.41 -19.44 -18.73
CA ASN A 413 -10.36 -20.13 -19.45
C ASN A 413 -9.39 -20.80 -18.48
N VAL A 414 -8.90 -21.97 -18.88
CA VAL A 414 -7.81 -22.66 -18.18
C VAL A 414 -6.65 -22.79 -19.15
N TYR A 415 -5.53 -22.19 -18.79
CA TYR A 415 -4.24 -22.34 -19.44
C TYR A 415 -3.42 -23.31 -18.61
N SER A 416 -2.76 -24.26 -19.24
CA SER A 416 -1.97 -25.27 -18.52
C SER A 416 -0.62 -25.49 -19.17
N VAL A 417 0.39 -25.65 -18.31
CA VAL A 417 1.73 -26.04 -18.76
C VAL A 417 1.75 -27.49 -19.26
N SER A 418 2.83 -27.86 -19.94
CA SER A 418 3.02 -29.25 -20.40
C SER A 418 3.03 -30.23 -19.22
N GLY A 419 2.38 -31.37 -19.38
CA GLY A 419 2.33 -32.43 -18.35
C GLY A 419 1.01 -32.46 -17.55
N ILE A 420 0.24 -31.37 -17.57
CA ILE A 420 -1.11 -31.36 -17.01
C ILE A 420 -2.04 -32.19 -17.91
N SER A 421 -2.69 -33.20 -17.34
CA SER A 421 -3.61 -34.06 -18.09
C SER A 421 -4.87 -33.30 -18.53
N SER A 422 -5.48 -33.70 -19.64
CA SER A 422 -6.75 -33.12 -20.09
C SER A 422 -7.88 -33.30 -19.07
N THR A 423 -7.87 -34.39 -18.30
CA THR A 423 -8.81 -34.62 -17.19
C THR A 423 -8.58 -33.63 -16.05
N SER A 424 -7.32 -33.36 -15.69
CA SER A 424 -6.98 -32.37 -14.67
C SER A 424 -7.39 -30.96 -15.10
N ALA A 425 -7.06 -30.56 -16.34
CA ALA A 425 -7.47 -29.27 -16.89
C ALA A 425 -9.01 -29.13 -16.90
N GLN A 426 -9.74 -30.16 -17.34
CA GLN A 426 -11.20 -30.17 -17.32
C GLN A 426 -11.78 -30.09 -15.91
N SER A 427 -11.12 -30.72 -14.93
CA SER A 427 -11.47 -30.59 -13.51
C SER A 427 -11.33 -29.13 -13.06
N MET A 428 -10.19 -28.49 -13.35
CA MET A 428 -9.95 -27.08 -12.99
C MET A 428 -10.96 -26.14 -13.66
N LEU A 429 -11.29 -26.35 -14.94
CA LEU A 429 -12.32 -25.57 -15.64
C LEU A 429 -13.69 -25.72 -14.97
N SER A 430 -14.03 -26.93 -14.52
CA SER A 430 -15.31 -27.19 -13.85
C SER A 430 -15.37 -26.58 -12.45
N THR A 431 -14.26 -26.64 -11.72
CA THR A 431 -14.08 -25.97 -10.42
C THR A 431 -14.19 -24.47 -10.57
N ALA A 432 -13.45 -23.84 -11.49
CA ALA A 432 -13.45 -22.40 -11.67
C ALA A 432 -14.83 -21.84 -11.99
N LYS A 433 -15.55 -22.49 -12.91
CA LYS A 433 -16.95 -22.15 -13.24
C LYS A 433 -17.88 -22.25 -12.03
N SER A 434 -17.71 -23.29 -11.21
CA SER A 434 -18.58 -23.51 -10.04
C SER A 434 -18.24 -22.54 -8.91
N ALA A 435 -16.96 -22.23 -8.70
CA ALA A 435 -16.48 -21.28 -7.70
C ALA A 435 -16.97 -19.86 -8.00
N VAL A 436 -16.81 -19.38 -9.25
CA VAL A 436 -17.28 -18.04 -9.64
C VAL A 436 -18.80 -17.90 -9.44
N ASP A 437 -19.59 -18.91 -9.84
CA ASP A 437 -21.04 -18.88 -9.64
C ASP A 437 -21.43 -18.92 -8.15
N ALA A 438 -20.71 -19.72 -7.35
CA ALA A 438 -20.97 -19.88 -5.92
C ALA A 438 -20.66 -18.60 -5.11
N HIS A 439 -19.53 -17.94 -5.40
CA HIS A 439 -19.15 -16.69 -4.75
C HIS A 439 -20.01 -15.52 -5.23
N ALA A 440 -20.34 -15.49 -6.53
CA ALA A 440 -21.23 -14.46 -7.08
C ALA A 440 -22.63 -14.49 -6.45
N ALA A 441 -23.17 -15.69 -6.21
CA ALA A 441 -24.45 -15.84 -5.54
C ALA A 441 -24.45 -15.30 -4.09
N ARG A 442 -23.30 -15.31 -3.42
CA ARG A 442 -23.15 -14.88 -2.02
C ARG A 442 -22.88 -13.39 -1.92
N PHE A 443 -21.92 -12.88 -2.68
CA PHE A 443 -21.33 -11.55 -2.43
C PHE A 443 -21.72 -10.50 -3.47
N GLY A 444 -22.17 -10.90 -4.66
CA GLY A 444 -22.56 -9.99 -5.75
C GLY A 444 -22.06 -10.48 -7.09
N ALA A 445 -22.63 -10.01 -8.20
CA ALA A 445 -22.26 -10.48 -9.53
C ALA A 445 -20.77 -10.22 -9.84
N TYR A 446 -20.09 -11.18 -10.46
CA TYR A 446 -18.70 -11.05 -10.88
C TYR A 446 -18.57 -9.99 -12.01
N PRO A 447 -17.78 -8.92 -11.82
CA PRO A 447 -17.85 -7.76 -12.71
C PRO A 447 -16.84 -7.77 -13.86
N TYR A 448 -15.80 -8.60 -13.82
CA TYR A 448 -14.67 -8.53 -14.76
C TYR A 448 -14.92 -9.26 -16.09
N GLY A 449 -16.06 -9.94 -16.24
CA GLY A 449 -16.52 -10.56 -17.49
C GLY A 449 -15.81 -11.87 -17.87
N GLU A 450 -14.50 -11.95 -17.62
CA GLU A 450 -13.62 -13.09 -17.90
C GLU A 450 -12.78 -13.45 -16.66
N LEU A 451 -12.45 -14.73 -16.53
CA LEU A 451 -11.54 -15.27 -15.53
C LEU A 451 -10.60 -16.28 -16.19
N ASP A 452 -9.30 -16.00 -16.12
CA ASP A 452 -8.23 -16.87 -16.60
C ASP A 452 -7.57 -17.59 -15.44
N ALA A 453 -7.50 -18.92 -15.48
CA ALA A 453 -6.74 -19.73 -14.52
C ALA A 453 -5.51 -20.34 -15.21
N VAL A 454 -4.32 -20.04 -14.72
CA VAL A 454 -3.05 -20.55 -15.24
C VAL A 454 -2.50 -21.61 -14.29
N ILE A 455 -2.49 -22.86 -14.79
CA ILE A 455 -2.20 -24.05 -14.00
C ILE A 455 -0.79 -24.58 -14.29
N ASP A 456 0.05 -24.59 -13.25
CA ASP A 456 1.41 -25.12 -13.27
C ASP A 456 1.53 -26.43 -12.44
N ASN A 457 2.69 -27.07 -12.48
CA ASN A 457 3.10 -28.20 -11.63
C ASN A 457 4.02 -27.80 -10.47
N ASN A 458 4.69 -26.65 -10.54
CA ASN A 458 5.93 -26.37 -9.81
C ASN A 458 5.90 -25.11 -8.93
N TYR A 459 4.77 -24.38 -8.85
CA TYR A 459 4.66 -23.26 -7.91
C TYR A 459 4.99 -23.72 -6.49
N TRP A 460 5.87 -22.97 -5.82
CA TRP A 460 6.19 -23.20 -4.42
C TRP A 460 5.14 -22.57 -3.48
N PHE A 461 4.37 -21.61 -4.00
CA PHE A 461 3.27 -20.92 -3.34
C PHE A 461 1.93 -21.64 -3.57
N GLY A 462 0.94 -21.37 -2.72
CA GLY A 462 -0.35 -22.06 -2.72
C GLY A 462 -1.27 -21.69 -3.88
N GLY A 463 -1.19 -20.43 -4.33
CA GLY A 463 -1.94 -19.82 -5.41
C GLY A 463 -1.66 -18.31 -5.44
N MET A 464 -2.18 -17.60 -6.44
CA MET A 464 -2.13 -16.12 -6.52
C MET A 464 -3.34 -15.62 -7.31
N GLU A 465 -3.89 -14.48 -6.90
CA GLU A 465 -5.31 -14.16 -7.01
C GLU A 465 -5.66 -12.91 -7.85
N TYR A 466 -4.75 -12.45 -8.71
CA TYR A 466 -4.92 -11.22 -9.47
C TYR A 466 -6.33 -11.08 -10.10
N PRO A 467 -6.92 -9.88 -10.16
CA PRO A 467 -8.29 -9.72 -10.68
C PRO A 467 -8.44 -10.28 -12.10
N GLY A 468 -9.35 -11.22 -12.28
CA GLY A 468 -9.59 -11.90 -13.55
C GLY A 468 -8.48 -12.85 -14.01
N PHE A 469 -7.44 -13.08 -13.21
CA PHE A 469 -6.28 -13.90 -13.57
C PHE A 469 -5.71 -14.59 -12.33
N VAL A 470 -5.85 -15.91 -12.22
CA VAL A 470 -5.34 -16.67 -11.07
C VAL A 470 -4.23 -17.63 -11.47
N LEU A 471 -3.21 -17.74 -10.63
CA LEU A 471 -2.15 -18.75 -10.72
C LEU A 471 -2.43 -19.85 -9.71
N ASP A 472 -2.41 -21.11 -10.12
CA ASP A 472 -2.62 -22.23 -9.20
C ASP A 472 -1.95 -23.52 -9.68
N LEU A 473 -1.87 -24.51 -8.79
CA LEU A 473 -1.60 -25.89 -9.09
C LEU A 473 -2.92 -26.65 -9.36
N VAL A 474 -2.83 -27.95 -9.65
CA VAL A 474 -4.02 -28.81 -9.77
C VAL A 474 -4.61 -29.06 -8.38
N SER A 475 -5.47 -28.14 -7.91
CA SER A 475 -6.13 -28.22 -6.62
C SER A 475 -7.53 -27.63 -6.71
N THR A 476 -8.56 -28.44 -6.42
CA THR A 476 -9.94 -27.91 -6.46
C THR A 476 -10.22 -26.95 -5.30
N THR A 477 -9.51 -27.10 -4.18
CA THR A 477 -9.71 -26.27 -2.99
C THR A 477 -8.96 -24.96 -3.11
N ALA A 478 -7.68 -24.99 -3.52
CA ALA A 478 -6.91 -23.77 -3.75
C ALA A 478 -7.58 -22.93 -4.85
N LEU A 479 -7.99 -23.54 -5.97
CA LEU A 479 -8.65 -22.78 -7.03
C LEU A 479 -9.99 -22.16 -6.60
N THR A 480 -10.68 -22.79 -5.64
CA THR A 480 -11.89 -22.18 -5.06
C THR A 480 -11.55 -20.98 -4.16
N HIS A 481 -10.40 -21.02 -3.48
CA HIS A 481 -9.81 -19.95 -2.67
C HIS A 481 -9.33 -18.79 -3.54
N GLU A 482 -8.49 -19.05 -4.55
CA GLU A 482 -8.04 -18.02 -5.51
C GLU A 482 -9.20 -17.29 -6.20
N ILE A 483 -10.32 -17.99 -6.41
CA ILE A 483 -11.52 -17.37 -7.02
C ILE A 483 -12.39 -16.65 -5.97
N ALA A 484 -12.28 -16.97 -4.69
CA ALA A 484 -12.92 -16.19 -3.61
C ALA A 484 -12.25 -14.81 -3.45
N HIS A 485 -10.94 -14.74 -3.66
CA HIS A 485 -10.18 -13.48 -3.69
C HIS A 485 -10.60 -12.52 -4.83
N GLN A 486 -11.46 -12.98 -5.76
CA GLN A 486 -12.05 -12.05 -6.71
C GLN A 486 -13.04 -11.10 -6.03
N TRP A 487 -13.61 -11.48 -4.87
CA TRP A 487 -14.51 -10.63 -4.07
C TRP A 487 -13.84 -9.98 -2.88
N TRP A 488 -13.10 -10.74 -2.08
CA TRP A 488 -12.26 -10.25 -0.97
C TRP A 488 -10.86 -10.04 -1.53
N TYR A 489 -10.13 -8.99 -1.19
CA TYR A 489 -9.06 -8.43 -2.04
C TYR A 489 -9.61 -7.81 -3.35
N GLY A 490 -9.94 -8.57 -4.40
CA GLY A 490 -10.13 -8.03 -5.76
C GLY A 490 -11.16 -6.91 -5.86
N ILE A 491 -12.44 -7.20 -5.60
CA ILE A 491 -13.53 -6.22 -5.63
C ILE A 491 -13.57 -5.40 -4.34
N VAL A 492 -13.61 -6.06 -3.18
CA VAL A 492 -13.58 -5.48 -1.84
C VAL A 492 -12.18 -5.68 -1.31
N GLY A 493 -11.33 -4.68 -1.49
CA GLY A 493 -9.95 -4.82 -1.05
C GLY A 493 -9.72 -4.23 0.30
N ASP A 494 -8.46 -4.25 0.63
CA ASP A 494 -7.91 -3.96 1.92
C ASP A 494 -6.46 -3.50 1.71
N ASP A 495 -5.79 -3.24 2.81
CA ASP A 495 -4.34 -3.07 2.84
C ASP A 495 -3.77 -4.43 3.27
N GLU A 496 -3.39 -5.26 2.30
CA GLU A 496 -2.96 -6.64 2.55
C GLU A 496 -1.76 -6.70 3.50
N TYR A 497 -0.91 -5.67 3.50
CA TYR A 497 0.23 -5.62 4.41
C TYR A 497 -0.22 -5.35 5.84
N ASN A 498 -1.07 -4.34 6.07
CA ASN A 498 -1.47 -3.93 7.41
C ASN A 498 -2.67 -4.71 7.97
N SER A 499 -3.46 -5.36 7.12
CA SER A 499 -4.68 -6.07 7.51
C SER A 499 -4.92 -7.35 6.67
N PRO A 500 -3.91 -8.25 6.56
CA PRO A 500 -3.97 -9.44 5.67
C PRO A 500 -5.17 -10.36 5.95
N TRP A 501 -5.73 -10.30 7.16
CA TRP A 501 -6.88 -11.12 7.52
C TRP A 501 -8.19 -10.72 6.81
N LEU A 502 -8.35 -9.47 6.38
CA LEU A 502 -9.55 -9.03 5.67
C LEU A 502 -9.64 -9.66 4.28
N ASP A 503 -8.50 -10.04 3.76
CA ASP A 503 -8.38 -10.84 2.57
C ASP A 503 -8.44 -12.34 2.91
N GLU A 504 -7.38 -12.88 3.51
CA GLU A 504 -7.17 -14.32 3.59
C GLU A 504 -8.17 -15.08 4.46
N ALA A 505 -8.59 -14.48 5.59
CA ALA A 505 -9.59 -15.12 6.44
C ALA A 505 -10.97 -15.15 5.77
N PHE A 506 -11.31 -14.08 5.03
CA PHE A 506 -12.58 -13.97 4.33
C PHE A 506 -12.62 -14.92 3.14
N THR A 507 -11.51 -15.03 2.42
CA THR A 507 -11.36 -15.98 1.31
C THR A 507 -11.43 -17.42 1.80
N ASP A 508 -10.72 -17.81 2.85
CA ASP A 508 -10.75 -19.18 3.38
C ASP A 508 -12.15 -19.53 3.95
N TYR A 509 -12.83 -18.56 4.58
CA TYR A 509 -14.23 -18.70 4.98
C TYR A 509 -15.19 -18.84 3.78
N ALA A 510 -15.01 -18.06 2.72
CA ALA A 510 -15.80 -18.16 1.50
C ALA A 510 -15.60 -19.51 0.80
N THR A 511 -14.37 -20.03 0.79
CA THR A 511 -14.01 -21.36 0.31
C THR A 511 -14.75 -22.44 1.09
N ASP A 512 -14.76 -22.36 2.41
CA ASP A 512 -15.53 -23.27 3.26
C ASP A 512 -17.03 -23.24 2.90
N LEU A 513 -17.60 -22.06 2.71
CA LEU A 513 -19.01 -21.92 2.33
C LEU A 513 -19.30 -22.52 0.96
N ALA A 514 -18.44 -22.30 -0.04
CA ALA A 514 -18.60 -22.87 -1.39
C ALA A 514 -18.54 -24.40 -1.37
N GLN A 515 -17.74 -24.98 -0.47
CA GLN A 515 -17.60 -26.42 -0.29
C GLN A 515 -18.62 -27.03 0.69
N GLY A 516 -19.54 -26.22 1.24
CA GLY A 516 -20.57 -26.69 2.17
C GLY A 516 -20.04 -27.06 3.56
N LYS A 517 -18.85 -26.57 3.94
CA LYS A 517 -18.28 -26.76 5.29
C LYS A 517 -18.92 -25.78 6.28
N THR A 518 -19.12 -26.26 7.51
CA THR A 518 -19.81 -25.52 8.60
C THR A 518 -18.86 -24.93 9.63
N GLY A 519 -17.54 -25.06 9.42
CA GLY A 519 -16.52 -24.72 10.41
C GLY A 519 -16.50 -25.64 11.63
N THR A 520 -17.17 -26.80 11.57
CA THR A 520 -17.15 -27.78 12.66
C THR A 520 -15.74 -28.34 12.82
N GLY A 521 -15.17 -28.24 14.03
CA GLY A 521 -13.83 -28.75 14.34
C GLY A 521 -12.69 -27.89 13.79
N CYS A 522 -12.96 -26.70 13.25
CA CYS A 522 -11.92 -25.82 12.72
C CYS A 522 -10.93 -25.38 13.82
N TRP A 523 -11.40 -25.30 15.08
CA TRP A 523 -10.60 -24.99 16.27
C TRP A 523 -9.59 -26.10 16.66
N ASN A 524 -9.71 -27.31 16.11
CA ASN A 524 -8.89 -28.46 16.53
C ASN A 524 -7.42 -28.36 16.10
N SER A 525 -7.11 -27.53 15.11
CA SER A 525 -5.78 -27.42 14.51
C SER A 525 -5.15 -26.03 14.69
N VAL A 526 -5.77 -25.16 15.49
CA VAL A 526 -5.31 -23.79 15.67
C VAL A 526 -5.16 -23.47 17.17
N SER A 527 -4.15 -22.69 17.50
CA SER A 527 -3.86 -22.23 18.86
C SER A 527 -3.13 -20.89 18.82
N TRP A 528 -3.18 -20.13 19.92
CA TRP A 528 -2.33 -18.95 20.11
C TRP A 528 -0.99 -19.37 20.72
N ALA A 529 0.12 -18.97 20.09
CA ALA A 529 1.46 -19.25 20.61
C ALA A 529 1.95 -18.22 21.64
N SER A 530 1.38 -17.00 21.63
CA SER A 530 1.71 -15.94 22.58
C SER A 530 0.51 -15.03 22.81
N SER A 531 0.61 -14.10 23.77
CA SER A 531 -0.37 -13.01 23.94
C SER A 531 -0.23 -11.90 22.89
N ALA A 532 0.89 -11.86 22.16
CA ALA A 532 1.15 -10.86 21.13
C ALA A 532 0.49 -11.21 19.79
N GLU A 533 0.24 -12.49 19.50
CA GLU A 533 -0.46 -12.91 18.29
C GLU A 533 -1.91 -12.40 18.28
N LYS A 534 -2.28 -11.72 17.20
CA LYS A 534 -3.61 -11.19 16.91
C LYS A 534 -3.92 -11.50 15.45
N ILE A 535 -5.19 -11.76 15.13
CA ILE A 535 -5.60 -11.93 13.71
C ILE A 535 -5.23 -10.69 12.88
N THR A 536 -5.22 -9.53 13.54
CA THR A 536 -5.02 -8.19 12.96
C THR A 536 -3.57 -7.72 12.93
N ASN A 537 -2.60 -8.58 13.24
CA ASN A 537 -1.19 -8.23 13.05
C ASN A 537 -0.87 -8.04 11.56
N SER A 538 0.00 -7.07 11.26
CA SER A 538 0.51 -6.79 9.90
C SER A 538 1.54 -7.83 9.45
N MET A 539 1.88 -7.80 8.17
CA MET A 539 2.92 -8.66 7.59
C MET A 539 4.31 -8.41 8.19
N ALA A 540 4.60 -7.22 8.73
CA ALA A 540 5.83 -6.99 9.51
C ALA A 540 5.96 -7.98 10.69
N TYR A 541 4.86 -8.22 11.41
CA TYR A 541 4.84 -9.18 12.50
C TYR A 541 4.90 -10.61 11.97
N TRP A 542 4.18 -10.91 10.89
CA TRP A 542 4.13 -12.25 10.33
C TRP A 542 5.41 -12.67 9.66
N ASP A 543 6.19 -11.77 9.07
CA ASP A 543 7.52 -12.08 8.55
C ASP A 543 8.48 -12.50 9.68
N ALA A 544 8.40 -11.83 10.84
CA ALA A 544 9.13 -12.22 12.03
C ALA A 544 8.63 -13.54 12.66
N HIS A 545 7.42 -13.99 12.30
CA HIS A 545 6.76 -15.17 12.86
C HIS A 545 6.17 -16.07 11.76
N SER A 546 6.87 -16.24 10.64
CA SER A 546 6.32 -16.79 9.38
C SER A 546 5.59 -18.12 9.53
N SER A 547 6.14 -19.03 10.34
CA SER A 547 5.54 -20.33 10.67
C SER A 547 4.13 -20.28 11.30
N ARG A 548 3.69 -19.10 11.75
CA ARG A 548 2.42 -18.86 12.42
C ARG A 548 1.37 -18.20 11.53
N TYR A 549 1.77 -17.54 10.45
CA TYR A 549 0.89 -16.77 9.56
C TYR A 549 -0.34 -17.56 9.11
N SER A 550 -0.13 -18.69 8.42
CA SER A 550 -1.23 -19.55 7.94
C SER A 550 -2.11 -20.08 9.07
N THR A 551 -1.54 -20.43 10.23
CA THR A 551 -2.33 -20.92 11.38
C THR A 551 -3.24 -19.84 11.93
N VAL A 552 -2.77 -18.59 12.00
CA VAL A 552 -3.49 -17.49 12.60
C VAL A 552 -4.44 -16.81 11.60
N VAL A 553 -3.90 -16.30 10.51
CA VAL A 553 -4.64 -15.43 9.57
C VAL A 553 -5.70 -16.24 8.83
N TYR A 554 -5.35 -17.41 8.29
CA TYR A 554 -6.29 -18.28 7.59
C TYR A 554 -7.09 -19.10 8.59
N GLY A 555 -6.39 -19.95 9.37
CA GLY A 555 -7.01 -20.93 10.26
C GLY A 555 -7.87 -20.29 11.36
N TYR A 556 -7.28 -19.45 12.21
CA TYR A 556 -8.00 -18.75 13.29
C TYR A 556 -9.01 -17.74 12.71
N GLY A 557 -8.63 -17.02 11.65
CA GLY A 557 -9.47 -16.06 10.96
C GLY A 557 -10.79 -16.65 10.46
N LYS A 558 -10.76 -17.71 9.65
CA LYS A 558 -11.99 -18.36 9.18
C LYS A 558 -12.83 -18.92 10.32
N CYS A 559 -12.17 -19.43 11.37
CA CYS A 559 -12.86 -19.96 12.53
C CYS A 559 -13.61 -18.88 13.29
N ALA A 560 -12.99 -17.71 13.45
CA ALA A 560 -13.65 -16.54 14.02
C ALA A 560 -14.86 -16.13 13.16
N LEU A 561 -14.76 -16.13 11.83
CA LEU A 561 -15.90 -15.83 10.95
C LEU A 561 -17.03 -16.88 11.06
N HIS A 562 -16.70 -18.17 11.21
CA HIS A 562 -17.70 -19.20 11.52
C HIS A 562 -18.35 -19.01 12.89
N ASP A 563 -17.60 -18.59 13.92
CA ASP A 563 -18.17 -18.25 15.23
C ASP A 563 -19.05 -16.99 15.16
N LEU A 564 -18.64 -15.96 14.42
CA LEU A 564 -19.47 -14.79 14.16
C LEU A 564 -20.78 -15.19 13.50
N ARG A 565 -20.73 -16.07 12.49
CA ARG A 565 -21.93 -16.64 11.86
C ARG A 565 -22.84 -17.34 12.89
N ARG A 566 -22.28 -18.07 13.86
CA ARG A 566 -23.07 -18.73 14.92
C ARG A 566 -23.72 -17.72 15.87
N VAL A 567 -23.05 -16.62 16.18
CA VAL A 567 -23.58 -15.53 17.00
C VAL A 567 -24.71 -14.77 16.28
N LEU A 568 -24.51 -14.45 14.99
CA LEU A 568 -25.47 -13.69 14.19
C LEU A 568 -26.64 -14.55 13.68
N GLY A 569 -26.38 -15.81 13.38
CA GLY A 569 -27.24 -16.70 12.61
C GLY A 569 -27.00 -16.57 11.10
N ASP A 570 -27.27 -17.66 10.37
CA ASP A 570 -26.97 -17.82 8.93
C ASP A 570 -27.53 -16.70 8.06
N THR A 571 -28.80 -16.34 8.25
CA THR A 571 -29.48 -15.30 7.45
C THR A 571 -28.85 -13.93 7.66
N ALA A 572 -28.52 -13.58 8.91
CA ALA A 572 -27.93 -12.29 9.23
C ALA A 572 -26.48 -12.20 8.73
N MET A 573 -25.70 -13.27 8.86
CA MET A 573 -24.32 -13.33 8.33
C MET A 573 -24.29 -13.23 6.81
N ALA A 574 -25.17 -13.97 6.11
CA ALA A 574 -25.23 -13.90 4.65
C ALA A 574 -25.62 -12.50 4.17
N LYS A 575 -26.56 -11.85 4.85
CA LYS A 575 -26.93 -10.45 4.56
C LYS A 575 -25.79 -9.49 4.87
N LEU A 576 -25.11 -9.64 6.02
CA LEU A 576 -23.96 -8.84 6.42
C LEU A 576 -22.88 -8.85 5.34
N LEU A 577 -22.41 -10.02 4.92
CA LEU A 577 -21.31 -10.11 3.94
C LEU A 577 -21.71 -9.55 2.58
N LYS A 578 -22.96 -9.77 2.15
CA LYS A 578 -23.46 -9.21 0.88
C LYS A 578 -23.56 -7.68 0.93
N ASP A 579 -24.11 -7.13 2.01
CA ASP A 579 -24.24 -5.69 2.17
C ASP A 579 -22.87 -5.02 2.36
N TYR A 580 -21.97 -5.67 3.11
CA TYR A 580 -20.59 -5.22 3.30
C TYR A 580 -19.85 -5.19 1.97
N ALA A 581 -19.92 -6.25 1.18
CA ALA A 581 -19.33 -6.27 -0.15
C ALA A 581 -19.91 -5.16 -1.05
N GLY A 582 -21.22 -4.97 -1.03
CA GLY A 582 -21.88 -3.89 -1.78
C GLY A 582 -21.45 -2.48 -1.33
N ALA A 583 -21.24 -2.26 -0.02
CA ALA A 583 -20.83 -0.97 0.53
C ALA A 583 -19.37 -0.61 0.20
N HIS A 584 -18.51 -1.62 0.04
CA HIS A 584 -17.08 -1.46 -0.24
C HIS A 584 -16.72 -1.85 -1.68
N TRP A 585 -17.68 -1.94 -2.59
CA TRP A 585 -17.46 -2.39 -3.97
C TRP A 585 -16.47 -1.47 -4.72
N TYR A 586 -15.32 -2.03 -5.12
CA TYR A 586 -14.13 -1.32 -5.64
C TYR A 586 -13.47 -0.32 -4.68
N GLY A 587 -13.92 -0.28 -3.43
CA GLY A 587 -13.33 0.48 -2.35
C GLY A 587 -12.26 -0.31 -1.62
N VAL A 588 -11.74 0.28 -0.54
CA VAL A 588 -10.85 -0.39 0.39
C VAL A 588 -11.55 -0.44 1.74
N SER A 589 -11.61 -1.63 2.30
CA SER A 589 -12.26 -1.99 3.54
C SER A 589 -11.24 -2.03 4.68
N THR A 590 -11.71 -1.82 5.90
CA THR A 590 -10.85 -1.80 7.10
C THR A 590 -11.45 -2.64 8.21
N THR A 591 -10.62 -3.06 9.16
CA THR A 591 -11.08 -3.85 10.31
C THR A 591 -12.15 -3.11 11.11
N ALA A 592 -12.00 -1.80 11.28
CA ALA A 592 -12.98 -0.96 11.97
C ALA A 592 -14.34 -0.94 11.25
N GLU A 593 -14.33 -0.84 9.91
CA GLU A 593 -15.55 -0.83 9.09
C GLU A 593 -16.27 -2.17 9.13
N PHE A 594 -15.53 -3.28 9.03
CA PHE A 594 -16.13 -4.62 9.16
C PHE A 594 -16.77 -4.83 10.54
N LYS A 595 -16.06 -4.46 11.63
CA LYS A 595 -16.59 -4.56 12.99
C LYS A 595 -17.85 -3.73 13.17
N ALA A 596 -17.88 -2.52 12.60
CA ALA A 596 -19.07 -1.67 12.63
C ALA A 596 -20.23 -2.28 11.84
N ALA A 597 -19.98 -2.82 10.64
CA ALA A 597 -20.99 -3.49 9.83
C ALA A 597 -21.55 -4.74 10.55
N ALA A 598 -20.68 -5.56 11.14
CA ALA A 598 -21.07 -6.74 11.91
C ALA A 598 -21.90 -6.36 13.15
N GLN A 599 -21.52 -5.30 13.87
CA GLN A 599 -22.31 -4.81 15.00
C GLN A 599 -23.67 -4.27 14.54
N ALA A 600 -23.76 -3.61 13.39
CA ALA A 600 -25.03 -3.13 12.85
C ALA A 600 -25.98 -4.26 12.42
N ALA A 601 -25.45 -5.47 12.18
CA ALA A 601 -26.25 -6.64 11.79
C ALA A 601 -26.94 -7.34 12.99
N THR A 602 -26.66 -6.95 14.23
CA THR A 602 -27.21 -7.60 15.43
C THR A 602 -27.42 -6.62 16.60
N SER A 603 -28.34 -6.94 17.50
CA SER A 603 -28.45 -6.25 18.80
C SER A 603 -27.54 -6.84 19.89
N THR A 604 -26.85 -7.94 19.59
CA THR A 604 -25.85 -8.52 20.50
C THR A 604 -24.60 -7.66 20.49
N ASP A 605 -24.11 -7.26 21.66
CA ASP A 605 -22.84 -6.55 21.78
C ASP A 605 -21.67 -7.48 21.42
N LEU A 606 -20.94 -7.14 20.35
CA LEU A 606 -19.81 -7.92 19.84
C LEU A 606 -18.47 -7.55 20.48
N THR A 607 -18.43 -6.64 21.45
CA THR A 607 -17.17 -6.19 22.10
C THR A 607 -16.36 -7.36 22.68
N SER A 608 -17.03 -8.28 23.38
CA SER A 608 -16.40 -9.47 23.94
C SER A 608 -15.94 -10.45 22.86
N PHE A 609 -16.71 -10.57 21.77
CA PHE A 609 -16.36 -11.39 20.61
C PHE A 609 -15.05 -10.90 19.98
N TRP A 610 -14.92 -9.60 19.67
CA TRP A 610 -13.69 -9.04 19.09
C TRP A 610 -12.48 -9.22 19.99
N THR A 611 -12.67 -9.04 21.30
CA THR A 611 -11.62 -9.24 22.31
C THR A 611 -11.19 -10.71 22.37
N GLN A 612 -12.15 -11.65 22.40
CA GLN A 612 -11.89 -13.09 22.45
C GLN A 612 -11.10 -13.57 21.22
N HIS A 613 -11.45 -13.06 20.03
CA HIS A 613 -10.81 -13.45 18.78
C HIS A 613 -9.60 -12.57 18.41
N ARG A 614 -9.23 -11.60 19.27
CA ARG A 614 -8.06 -10.71 19.05
C ARG A 614 -8.13 -9.95 17.72
N ILE A 615 -9.32 -9.43 17.41
CA ILE A 615 -9.60 -8.59 16.25
C ILE A 615 -9.66 -7.13 16.71
N GLU A 616 -8.50 -6.48 16.68
CA GLU A 616 -8.30 -5.11 17.15
C GLU A 616 -8.39 -4.12 15.97
N ASN A 617 -8.50 -2.82 16.27
CA ASN A 617 -8.61 -1.79 15.22
C ASN A 617 -7.24 -1.29 14.81
#